data_AF-A0A0D7BGK0-F1
#
_entry.id   AF-A0A0D7BGK0-F1
#
_cell.length_a   1.000
_cell.length_b   1.000
_cell.length_c   1.000
_cell.angle_alpha   90.00
_cell.angle_beta   90.00
_cell.angle_gamma   90.00
#
_symmetry.space_group_name_H-M   'P 1'
#
loop_
_entity.id
_entity.type
_entity.pdbx_description
1 polymer ?
#
loop_
_entity_poly.entity_id
_entity_poly.type
_entity_poly.pdbx_seq_one_letter_code
_entity_poly.pdbx_strand_id
1 'polypeptide(L)'
;MFMQLFEQRRTRSFLFQILAVILLTCFLVQISGPFFERFGVGQNGPAIVYSESTCREPSIAELEAACPQLPAYHDAYPAPPSSPQLPPSAALSSPTTHTPIDRITLVVIWSVREDFAMPNFVQWFLRSVEANRKYLDLVIVAIKADGACIDLGPLGDNIRLVCLDHREYLEIHRDYFCHQWGCSAEQRKDTLAEITRRAPGDMIHSYYRIFRGPIFSRFFLSKTTYWGWADLDTIMGDFERAFPWDIARDFDVVVPTHLDSGSQVLMYLRGHMCFFKNSPETESKLLQYPVYHSFNDFMTEDVPSMEAEEAEFGTWIFYNSTVMDFLTFDALGDSQHKTARLYPEPVAFTTPEQPAYPLSFPSRPPTTPTWSDEPVSDLVVTLERGTYNGAGTLWFPQWNAVHFLSPVHNVDNRRYVYRKNGGEVRERLEAPAKFDMVGLRKGMQQWLYMHYLHIKKQDWFKSIPGDALDNGGILSFGGIDDYVEVWENGEVKYRGIKTRELP
;
A
#
# COMPACT_ATOMS: atom_id res chain seq x y z
N MET A 1 -9.05 38.06 29.74
CA MET A 1 -8.42 39.09 28.89
C MET A 1 -7.35 38.55 27.92
N PHE A 2 -6.88 37.29 28.03
CA PHE A 2 -5.95 36.67 27.07
C PHE A 2 -6.62 35.91 25.91
N MET A 3 -7.92 35.56 26.02
CA MET A 3 -8.66 34.89 24.92
C MET A 3 -9.11 35.83 23.80
N GLN A 4 -9.27 37.14 24.04
CA GLN A 4 -9.69 38.09 22.99
C GLN A 4 -8.56 38.48 22.02
N LEU A 5 -7.29 38.24 22.38
CA LEU A 5 -6.14 38.52 21.50
C LEU A 5 -5.84 37.38 20.51
N PHE A 6 -6.37 36.18 20.74
CA PHE A 6 -6.16 35.02 19.86
C PHE A 6 -7.13 35.02 18.67
N GLU A 7 -8.38 35.45 18.86
CA GLU A 7 -9.35 35.59 17.76
C GLU A 7 -9.00 36.75 16.79
N GLN A 8 -8.36 37.81 17.29
CA GLN A 8 -8.01 38.99 16.48
C GLN A 8 -6.82 38.75 15.53
N ARG A 9 -5.97 37.75 15.79
CA ARG A 9 -4.88 37.34 14.88
C ARG A 9 -5.36 36.41 13.77
N ARG A 10 -6.37 35.57 14.02
CA ARG A 10 -6.92 34.64 13.01
C ARG A 10 -7.69 35.36 11.89
N THR A 11 -8.47 36.38 12.24
CA THR A 11 -9.23 37.18 11.26
C THR A 11 -8.34 38.03 10.35
N ARG A 12 -7.19 38.52 10.84
CA ARG A 12 -6.24 39.30 10.02
C ARG A 12 -5.48 38.44 9.00
N SER A 13 -5.19 37.18 9.32
CA SER A 13 -4.54 36.25 8.38
C SER A 13 -5.49 35.86 7.23
N PHE A 14 -6.76 35.64 7.54
CA PHE A 14 -7.78 35.26 6.55
C PHE A 14 -8.11 36.41 5.58
N LEU A 15 -8.20 37.65 6.08
CA LEU A 15 -8.39 38.84 5.24
C LEU A 15 -7.19 39.10 4.30
N PHE A 16 -5.96 38.82 4.74
CA PHE A 16 -4.78 38.94 3.90
C PHE A 16 -4.73 37.90 2.77
N GLN A 17 -5.17 36.67 3.04
CA GLN A 17 -5.27 35.62 2.03
C GLN A 17 -6.34 35.92 0.98
N ILE A 18 -7.51 36.45 1.40
CA ILE A 18 -8.57 36.86 0.48
C ILE A 18 -8.11 38.05 -0.38
N LEU A 19 -7.44 39.05 0.20
CA LEU A 19 -6.89 40.19 -0.56
C LEU A 19 -5.80 39.76 -1.54
N ALA A 20 -4.94 38.81 -1.17
CA ALA A 20 -3.92 38.27 -2.06
C ALA A 20 -4.54 37.52 -3.25
N VAL A 21 -5.60 36.73 -3.02
CA VAL A 21 -6.33 36.05 -4.09
C VAL A 21 -7.00 37.06 -5.01
N ILE A 22 -7.72 38.06 -4.47
CA ILE A 22 -8.40 39.09 -5.27
C ILE A 22 -7.40 39.91 -6.10
N LEU A 23 -6.26 40.28 -5.52
CA LEU A 23 -5.21 41.00 -6.25
C LEU A 23 -4.60 40.14 -7.36
N LEU A 24 -4.44 38.84 -7.14
CA LEU A 24 -3.93 37.89 -8.14
C LEU A 24 -4.93 37.67 -9.29
N THR A 25 -6.23 37.56 -9.00
CA THR A 25 -7.28 37.46 -10.05
C THR A 25 -7.40 38.75 -10.85
N CYS A 26 -7.33 39.93 -10.21
CA CYS A 26 -7.34 41.21 -10.90
C CYS A 26 -6.11 41.38 -11.82
N PHE A 27 -4.93 40.90 -11.39
CA PHE A 27 -3.71 40.97 -12.20
C PHE A 27 -3.74 40.01 -13.39
N LEU A 28 -4.34 38.83 -13.24
CA LEU A 28 -4.48 37.85 -14.33
C LEU A 28 -5.54 38.25 -15.38
N VAL A 29 -6.60 38.94 -14.96
CA VAL A 29 -7.61 39.51 -15.87
C VAL A 29 -7.06 40.68 -16.70
N GLN A 30 -6.06 41.41 -16.18
CA GLN A 30 -5.40 42.50 -16.93
C GLN A 30 -4.34 42.03 -17.93
N ILE A 31 -3.84 40.80 -17.81
CA ILE A 31 -2.82 40.22 -18.71
C ILE A 31 -3.45 39.40 -19.84
N SER A 32 -4.75 39.07 -19.75
CA SER A 32 -5.46 38.25 -20.74
C SER A 32 -6.41 39.08 -21.63
N GLY A 33 -5.82 39.89 -22.51
CA GLY A 33 -6.43 40.40 -23.74
C GLY A 33 -5.46 41.32 -24.49
N PRO A 34 -5.22 41.18 -25.82
CA PRO A 34 -5.97 40.43 -26.84
C PRO A 34 -5.13 39.36 -27.56
N PHE A 35 -5.57 38.09 -27.56
CA PHE A 35 -4.98 37.05 -28.42
C PHE A 35 -6.00 36.13 -29.11
N PHE A 36 -7.30 36.46 -29.04
CA PHE A 36 -8.36 35.71 -29.73
C PHE A 36 -9.06 36.59 -30.78
N GLU A 37 -8.31 37.03 -31.78
CA GLU A 37 -8.83 37.42 -33.10
C GLU A 37 -8.03 36.70 -34.17
N ARG A 38 -8.32 35.41 -34.35
CA ARG A 38 -8.08 34.63 -35.57
C ARG A 38 -8.44 33.20 -35.23
N PHE A 39 -9.68 32.81 -35.51
CA PHE A 39 -10.06 31.54 -36.14
C PHE A 39 -11.57 31.58 -36.31
N GLY A 40 -11.99 31.92 -37.54
CA GLY A 40 -13.38 31.81 -37.94
C GLY A 40 -13.74 30.35 -38.15
N VAL A 41 -14.81 29.90 -37.50
CA VAL A 41 -15.52 28.67 -37.85
C VAL A 41 -17.01 28.97 -37.81
N GLY A 42 -17.69 28.63 -38.90
CA GLY A 42 -19.01 29.11 -39.28
C GLY A 42 -20.16 28.59 -38.44
N GLN A 43 -21.17 29.45 -38.33
CA GLN A 43 -22.53 29.13 -37.91
C GLN A 43 -23.22 28.26 -38.96
N ASN A 44 -23.78 27.12 -38.55
CA ASN A 44 -25.08 26.58 -39.02
C ASN A 44 -25.34 25.21 -38.36
N GLY A 45 -26.23 25.19 -37.36
CA GLY A 45 -26.79 23.98 -36.75
C GLY A 45 -28.12 24.32 -36.05
N PRO A 46 -29.17 23.50 -36.17
CA PRO A 46 -30.53 23.85 -35.77
C PRO A 46 -30.73 23.78 -34.24
N ALA A 47 -31.57 24.67 -33.73
CA ALA A 47 -31.94 24.72 -32.31
C ALA A 47 -32.76 23.48 -31.91
N ILE A 48 -32.26 22.72 -30.92
CA ILE A 48 -33.00 21.66 -30.24
C ILE A 48 -33.83 22.31 -29.13
N VAL A 49 -35.15 22.25 -29.28
CA VAL A 49 -36.13 22.62 -28.25
C VAL A 49 -36.26 21.44 -27.28
N TYR A 50 -35.84 21.61 -26.03
CA TYR A 50 -36.13 20.65 -24.96
C TYR A 50 -37.52 20.95 -24.39
N SER A 51 -38.43 19.96 -24.42
CA SER A 51 -39.69 20.02 -23.67
C SER A 51 -39.44 19.60 -22.22
N GLU A 52 -39.81 20.44 -21.27
CA GLU A 52 -39.86 20.09 -19.84
C GLU A 52 -40.94 19.02 -19.62
N SER A 53 -40.52 17.75 -19.53
CA SER A 53 -41.33 16.71 -18.92
C SER A 53 -41.01 16.64 -17.44
N THR A 54 -42.01 16.91 -16.61
CA THR A 54 -41.96 16.89 -15.15
C THR A 54 -41.54 15.52 -14.60
N CYS A 55 -40.29 15.41 -14.15
CA CYS A 55 -39.87 14.34 -13.26
C CYS A 55 -40.53 14.56 -11.89
N ARG A 56 -41.49 13.70 -11.53
CA ARG A 56 -42.05 13.63 -10.18
C ARG A 56 -41.16 12.73 -9.34
N GLU A 57 -40.64 13.25 -8.23
CA GLU A 57 -39.95 12.44 -7.23
C GLU A 57 -40.92 11.41 -6.62
N PRO A 58 -40.54 10.12 -6.54
CA PRO A 58 -41.36 9.11 -5.91
C PRO A 58 -41.50 9.39 -4.40
N SER A 59 -42.67 9.11 -3.87
CA SER A 59 -42.93 9.26 -2.45
C SER A 59 -42.16 8.22 -1.63
N ILE A 60 -41.84 8.55 -0.36
CA ILE A 60 -41.17 7.62 0.57
C ILE A 60 -41.92 6.28 0.67
N ALA A 61 -43.25 6.30 0.57
CA ALA A 61 -44.08 5.09 0.59
C ALA A 61 -43.86 4.19 -0.64
N GLU A 62 -43.54 4.76 -1.81
CA GLU A 62 -43.22 3.99 -3.03
C GLU A 62 -41.80 3.39 -2.95
N LEU A 63 -40.87 4.06 -2.26
CA LEU A 63 -39.53 3.53 -1.99
C LEU A 63 -39.55 2.40 -0.97
N GLU A 64 -40.42 2.47 0.03
CA GLU A 64 -40.58 1.41 1.05
C GLU A 64 -41.25 0.15 0.50
N ALA A 65 -42.13 0.27 -0.50
CA ALA A 65 -42.79 -0.88 -1.13
C ALA A 65 -41.88 -1.68 -2.10
N ALA A 66 -40.78 -1.09 -2.58
CA ALA A 66 -39.88 -1.69 -3.57
C ALA A 66 -38.73 -2.51 -2.97
N CYS A 67 -38.53 -2.47 -1.64
CA CYS A 67 -37.45 -3.19 -0.95
C CYS A 67 -38.01 -4.35 -0.11
N PRO A 68 -37.91 -5.61 -0.53
CA PRO A 68 -38.18 -6.73 0.37
C PRO A 68 -37.17 -6.68 1.52
N GLN A 69 -37.66 -6.75 2.76
CA GLN A 69 -36.82 -6.74 3.95
C GLN A 69 -35.81 -7.89 3.89
N LEU A 70 -34.53 -7.53 3.83
CA LEU A 70 -33.43 -8.48 4.01
C LEU A 70 -33.49 -9.06 5.44
N PRO A 71 -33.28 -10.37 5.60
CA PRO A 71 -33.27 -10.98 6.93
C PRO A 71 -32.17 -10.37 7.79
N ALA A 72 -32.50 -10.07 9.05
CA ALA A 72 -31.56 -9.62 10.07
C ALA A 72 -30.42 -10.64 10.21
N TYR A 73 -29.21 -10.21 9.84
CA TYR A 73 -28.01 -11.02 9.89
C TYR A 73 -27.44 -10.99 11.33
N HIS A 74 -27.93 -11.91 12.17
CA HIS A 74 -27.33 -12.24 13.46
C HIS A 74 -26.50 -13.52 13.34
N ASP A 75 -25.33 -13.48 13.98
CA ASP A 75 -24.41 -14.58 14.35
C ASP A 75 -23.41 -15.10 13.30
N ALA A 76 -22.14 -14.73 13.49
CA ALA A 76 -21.14 -15.63 14.10
C ALA A 76 -19.75 -14.94 14.14
N TYR A 77 -19.46 -14.21 15.22
CA TYR A 77 -18.08 -14.03 15.67
C TYR A 77 -17.77 -15.13 16.71
N PRO A 78 -16.67 -15.87 16.59
CA PRO A 78 -16.30 -16.83 17.61
C PRO A 78 -15.95 -16.11 18.92
N ALA A 79 -16.55 -16.57 20.02
CA ALA A 79 -16.23 -16.15 21.38
C ALA A 79 -14.75 -16.45 21.75
N PRO A 80 -14.16 -15.70 22.70
CA PRO A 80 -12.78 -15.93 23.13
C PRO A 80 -12.60 -17.30 23.81
N PRO A 81 -11.44 -17.97 23.63
CA PRO A 81 -11.22 -19.32 24.13
C PRO A 81 -11.07 -19.35 25.66
N SER A 82 -11.71 -20.34 26.29
CA SER A 82 -11.54 -20.69 27.68
C SER A 82 -10.26 -21.52 27.92
N SER A 83 -9.62 -21.25 29.06
CA SER A 83 -8.37 -21.86 29.55
C SER A 83 -8.48 -23.37 29.91
N PRO A 84 -7.34 -24.08 30.07
CA PRO A 84 -7.12 -25.43 29.52
C PRO A 84 -7.38 -26.59 30.50
N GLN A 85 -7.71 -27.77 29.94
CA GLN A 85 -7.63 -29.06 30.61
C GLN A 85 -6.40 -29.86 30.14
N LEU A 86 -5.68 -30.48 31.08
CA LEU A 86 -4.53 -31.38 30.85
C LEU A 86 -4.97 -32.84 30.55
N PRO A 87 -4.10 -33.66 29.92
CA PRO A 87 -4.50 -34.73 29.00
C PRO A 87 -4.40 -36.16 29.58
N PRO A 88 -5.02 -37.16 28.94
CA PRO A 88 -4.57 -38.54 29.00
C PRO A 88 -3.55 -38.87 27.90
N SER A 89 -2.71 -39.85 28.23
CA SER A 89 -1.41 -40.17 27.67
C SER A 89 -1.41 -40.96 26.34
N ALA A 90 -0.49 -40.55 25.47
CA ALA A 90 0.35 -41.31 24.53
C ALA A 90 -0.23 -42.51 23.75
N ALA A 91 -0.45 -42.27 22.45
CA ALA A 91 -0.11 -43.23 21.40
C ALA A 91 0.94 -42.59 20.47
N LEU A 92 2.13 -43.20 20.39
CA LEU A 92 3.21 -42.81 19.49
C LEU A 92 2.81 -43.12 18.03
N SER A 93 2.13 -42.18 17.40
CA SER A 93 2.23 -41.95 15.96
C SER A 93 3.03 -40.67 15.81
N SER A 94 4.27 -40.74 15.33
CA SER A 94 5.10 -39.57 15.05
C SER A 94 4.31 -38.59 14.19
N PRO A 95 3.79 -37.48 14.73
CA PRO A 95 3.15 -36.49 13.91
C PRO A 95 4.31 -35.75 13.27
N THR A 96 4.44 -35.85 11.95
CA THR A 96 5.00 -34.73 11.17
C THR A 96 4.07 -33.55 11.42
N THR A 97 4.28 -32.87 12.56
CA THR A 97 3.70 -31.56 12.83
C THR A 97 4.31 -30.64 11.79
N HIS A 98 3.70 -30.59 10.61
CA HIS A 98 3.93 -29.53 9.65
C HIS A 98 3.57 -28.25 10.38
N THR A 99 4.58 -27.56 10.91
CA THR A 99 4.40 -26.22 11.44
C THR A 99 3.71 -25.42 10.34
N PRO A 100 2.54 -24.81 10.59
CA PRO A 100 1.85 -24.03 9.58
C PRO A 100 2.83 -22.99 9.00
N ILE A 101 2.96 -22.98 7.68
CA ILE A 101 3.77 -21.98 6.99
C ILE A 101 3.14 -20.61 7.28
N ASP A 102 3.94 -19.65 7.74
CA ASP A 102 3.44 -18.29 7.89
C ASP A 102 3.02 -17.71 6.55
N ARG A 103 1.89 -17.01 6.54
CA ARG A 103 1.36 -16.36 5.34
C ARG A 103 1.11 -14.89 5.59
N ILE A 104 1.27 -14.12 4.52
CA ILE A 104 0.85 -12.72 4.42
C ILE A 104 -0.43 -12.64 3.58
N THR A 105 -1.43 -11.88 4.00
CA THR A 105 -2.56 -11.50 3.13
C THR A 105 -2.44 -10.05 2.71
N LEU A 106 -2.25 -9.82 1.42
CA LEU A 106 -2.32 -8.49 0.83
C LEU A 106 -3.78 -8.07 0.63
N VAL A 107 -4.12 -6.84 1.00
CA VAL A 107 -5.44 -6.24 0.81
C VAL A 107 -5.31 -5.01 -0.07
N VAL A 108 -5.88 -5.10 -1.26
CA VAL A 108 -5.89 -4.05 -2.27
C VAL A 108 -7.31 -3.52 -2.40
N ILE A 109 -7.49 -2.20 -2.41
CA ILE A 109 -8.78 -1.57 -2.71
C ILE A 109 -8.68 -0.94 -4.09
N TRP A 110 -9.64 -1.24 -4.96
CA TRP A 110 -9.68 -0.71 -6.32
C TRP A 110 -11.07 -0.16 -6.63
N SER A 111 -11.16 1.16 -6.81
CA SER A 111 -12.35 1.78 -7.38
C SER A 111 -12.33 1.68 -8.90
N VAL A 112 -13.28 0.94 -9.46
CA VAL A 112 -13.44 0.82 -10.91
C VAL A 112 -14.01 2.15 -11.42
N ARG A 113 -13.47 2.68 -12.53
CA ARG A 113 -14.04 3.83 -13.24
C ARG A 113 -14.63 3.35 -14.56
N GLU A 114 -15.70 3.99 -15.01
CA GLU A 114 -16.49 3.58 -16.20
C GLU A 114 -15.65 3.48 -17.49
N ASP A 115 -14.59 4.26 -17.61
CA ASP A 115 -13.70 4.36 -18.78
C ASP A 115 -12.36 3.62 -18.58
N PHE A 116 -12.23 2.82 -17.53
CA PHE A 116 -10.93 2.28 -17.13
C PHE A 116 -10.61 0.95 -17.85
N ALA A 117 -9.82 1.03 -18.92
CA ALA A 117 -9.13 -0.13 -19.44
C ALA A 117 -8.13 -0.65 -18.41
N MET A 118 -8.17 -1.96 -18.10
CA MET A 118 -7.23 -2.58 -17.17
C MET A 118 -5.78 -2.38 -17.66
N PRO A 119 -4.92 -1.73 -16.87
CA PRO A 119 -3.52 -1.54 -17.24
C PRO A 119 -2.77 -2.87 -17.34
N ASN A 120 -1.84 -2.96 -18.29
CA ASN A 120 -1.02 -4.15 -18.52
C ASN A 120 -0.31 -4.66 -17.25
N PHE A 121 0.21 -3.76 -16.42
CA PHE A 121 0.93 -4.12 -15.20
C PHE A 121 0.07 -4.84 -14.14
N VAL A 122 -1.26 -4.72 -14.19
CA VAL A 122 -2.15 -5.41 -13.23
C VAL A 122 -2.00 -6.93 -13.38
N GLN A 123 -1.89 -7.42 -14.62
CA GLN A 123 -1.68 -8.85 -14.88
C GLN A 123 -0.30 -9.30 -14.38
N TRP A 124 0.73 -8.46 -14.49
CA TRP A 124 2.05 -8.76 -13.95
C TRP A 124 2.06 -8.83 -12.42
N PHE A 125 1.33 -7.92 -11.76
CA PHE A 125 1.09 -7.96 -10.32
C PHE A 125 0.43 -9.28 -9.91
N LEU A 126 -0.71 -9.63 -10.52
CA LEU A 126 -1.46 -10.85 -10.19
C LEU A 126 -0.59 -12.10 -10.34
N ARG A 127 0.09 -12.25 -11.48
CA ARG A 127 1.00 -13.38 -11.73
C ARG A 127 2.16 -13.45 -10.73
N SER A 128 2.70 -12.30 -10.32
CA SER A 128 3.77 -12.26 -9.31
C SER A 128 3.29 -12.66 -7.91
N VAL A 129 2.01 -12.41 -7.59
CA VAL A 129 1.37 -12.88 -6.36
C VAL A 129 1.10 -14.39 -6.43
N GLU A 130 0.62 -14.91 -7.57
CA GLU A 130 0.43 -16.35 -7.78
C GLU A 130 1.75 -17.12 -7.66
N ALA A 131 2.85 -16.57 -8.20
CA ALA A 131 4.19 -17.15 -8.06
C ALA A 131 4.64 -17.26 -6.59
N ASN A 132 4.06 -16.47 -5.70
CA ASN A 132 4.31 -16.47 -4.26
C ASN A 132 3.18 -17.15 -3.45
N ARG A 133 2.32 -17.97 -4.07
CA ARG A 133 1.15 -18.61 -3.42
C ARG A 133 1.44 -19.40 -2.15
N LYS A 134 2.67 -19.83 -1.92
CA LYS A 134 3.09 -20.51 -0.66
C LYS A 134 3.12 -19.55 0.54
N TYR A 135 3.37 -18.27 0.30
CA TYR A 135 3.58 -17.24 1.33
C TYR A 135 2.56 -16.10 1.28
N LEU A 136 1.90 -15.92 0.13
CA LEU A 136 0.98 -14.81 -0.11
C LEU A 136 -0.44 -15.29 -0.42
N ASP A 137 -1.40 -14.64 0.22
CA ASP A 137 -2.77 -14.48 -0.26
C ASP A 137 -3.00 -13.04 -0.71
N LEU A 138 -3.97 -12.84 -1.59
CA LEU A 138 -4.41 -11.52 -2.03
C LEU A 138 -5.93 -11.43 -1.99
N VAL A 139 -6.40 -10.35 -1.39
CA VAL A 139 -7.80 -9.92 -1.42
C VAL A 139 -7.88 -8.59 -2.16
N ILE A 140 -8.58 -8.58 -3.30
CA ILE A 140 -8.89 -7.38 -4.07
C ILE A 140 -10.32 -6.99 -3.73
N VAL A 141 -10.49 -5.86 -3.05
CA VAL A 141 -11.79 -5.24 -2.80
C VAL A 141 -12.07 -4.26 -3.94
N ALA A 142 -12.83 -4.72 -4.93
CA ALA A 142 -13.25 -3.91 -6.06
C ALA A 142 -14.57 -3.20 -5.74
N ILE A 143 -14.56 -1.86 -5.81
CA ILE A 143 -15.76 -1.03 -5.67
C ILE A 143 -16.37 -0.86 -7.07
N LYS A 144 -17.60 -1.36 -7.25
CA LYS A 144 -18.31 -1.38 -8.54
C LYS A 144 -18.55 0.03 -9.08
N ALA A 145 -18.36 0.20 -10.39
CA ALA A 145 -18.94 1.29 -11.18
C ALA A 145 -20.16 0.73 -11.93
N ASP A 146 -21.28 1.45 -11.92
CA ASP A 146 -22.51 1.08 -12.64
C ASP A 146 -23.04 -0.35 -12.40
N GLY A 147 -22.78 -0.88 -11.21
CA GLY A 147 -23.20 -2.23 -10.82
C GLY A 147 -22.37 -3.37 -11.44
N ALA A 148 -21.39 -3.08 -12.28
CA ALA A 148 -20.47 -4.07 -12.83
C ALA A 148 -19.21 -4.21 -11.96
N CYS A 149 -18.74 -5.45 -11.78
CA CYS A 149 -17.43 -5.70 -11.23
C CYS A 149 -16.39 -5.78 -12.34
N ILE A 150 -15.13 -5.50 -12.01
CA ILE A 150 -14.02 -5.70 -12.92
C ILE A 150 -13.82 -7.19 -13.21
N ASP A 151 -13.56 -7.51 -14.48
CA ASP A 151 -13.11 -8.83 -14.90
C ASP A 151 -11.58 -8.86 -14.93
N LEU A 152 -10.99 -9.69 -14.06
CA LEU A 152 -9.53 -9.88 -13.98
C LEU A 152 -9.07 -11.13 -14.75
N GLY A 153 -9.99 -11.87 -15.37
CA GLY A 153 -9.74 -13.19 -15.93
C GLY A 153 -9.61 -14.27 -14.86
N PRO A 154 -9.05 -15.44 -15.22
CA PRO A 154 -8.76 -16.51 -14.28
C PRO A 154 -7.77 -16.05 -13.20
N LEU A 155 -8.08 -16.36 -11.94
CA LEU A 155 -7.24 -16.03 -10.78
C LEU A 155 -6.72 -17.31 -10.13
N GLY A 156 -5.50 -17.25 -9.60
CA GLY A 156 -4.93 -18.29 -8.74
C GLY A 156 -5.75 -18.54 -7.48
N ASP A 157 -5.58 -19.71 -6.88
CA ASP A 157 -6.30 -20.15 -5.67
C ASP A 157 -5.95 -19.32 -4.41
N ASN A 158 -4.84 -18.59 -4.44
CA ASN A 158 -4.41 -17.65 -3.42
C ASN A 158 -4.90 -16.20 -3.67
N ILE A 159 -5.77 -15.97 -4.67
CA ILE A 159 -6.30 -14.65 -4.99
C ILE A 159 -7.83 -14.65 -4.91
N ARG A 160 -8.39 -13.66 -4.20
CA ARG A 160 -9.83 -13.45 -4.07
C ARG A 160 -10.22 -12.05 -4.54
N LEU A 161 -11.13 -11.98 -5.50
CA LEU A 161 -11.82 -10.76 -5.88
C LEU A 161 -13.14 -10.63 -5.09
N VAL A 162 -13.30 -9.53 -4.38
CA VAL A 162 -14.52 -9.17 -3.64
C VAL A 162 -15.11 -7.93 -4.28
N CYS A 163 -16.29 -8.09 -4.88
CA CYS A 163 -17.00 -7.03 -5.59
C CYS A 163 -18.06 -6.41 -4.69
N LEU A 164 -17.85 -5.17 -4.24
CA LEU A 164 -18.78 -4.43 -3.39
C LEU A 164 -19.37 -3.24 -4.13
N ASP A 165 -20.63 -2.91 -3.89
CA ASP A 165 -21.07 -1.57 -4.19
C ASP A 165 -20.47 -0.55 -3.19
N HIS A 166 -20.55 0.74 -3.53
CA HIS A 166 -19.97 1.78 -2.70
C HIS A 166 -20.58 1.82 -1.29
N ARG A 167 -21.87 1.53 -1.14
CA ARG A 167 -22.54 1.53 0.16
C ARG A 167 -22.06 0.36 1.01
N GLU A 168 -22.03 -0.86 0.46
CA GLU A 168 -21.49 -2.05 1.12
C GLU A 168 -20.07 -1.81 1.62
N TYR A 169 -19.22 -1.19 0.81
CA TYR A 169 -17.87 -0.80 1.18
C TYR A 169 -17.84 0.11 2.42
N LEU A 170 -18.62 1.19 2.44
CA LEU A 170 -18.67 2.12 3.60
C LEU A 170 -19.30 1.46 4.84
N GLU A 171 -20.29 0.59 4.64
CA GLU A 171 -20.98 -0.13 5.70
C GLU A 171 -20.08 -1.12 6.44
N ILE A 172 -19.15 -1.78 5.75
CA ILE A 172 -18.17 -2.67 6.38
C ILE A 172 -17.21 -1.88 7.30
N HIS A 173 -16.80 -0.68 6.90
CA HIS A 173 -15.96 0.19 7.74
C HIS A 173 -16.68 0.58 9.02
N ARG A 174 -17.93 1.06 8.89
CA ARG A 174 -18.80 1.36 10.02
C ARG A 174 -18.92 0.16 10.95
N ASP A 175 -19.19 -1.02 10.41
CA ASP A 175 -19.43 -2.22 11.21
C ASP A 175 -18.21 -2.63 12.01
N TYR A 176 -17.02 -2.55 11.41
CA TYR A 176 -15.76 -2.78 12.10
C TYR A 176 -15.57 -1.79 13.25
N PHE A 177 -15.59 -0.48 12.99
CA PHE A 177 -15.32 0.50 14.05
C PHE A 177 -16.39 0.48 15.14
N CYS A 178 -17.65 0.32 14.79
CA CYS A 178 -18.72 0.23 15.78
C CYS A 178 -18.68 -1.04 16.62
N HIS A 179 -18.12 -2.13 16.10
CA HIS A 179 -17.80 -3.30 16.91
C HIS A 179 -16.74 -2.95 17.96
N GLN A 180 -15.66 -2.28 17.57
CA GLN A 180 -14.57 -1.88 18.49
C GLN A 180 -15.04 -0.90 19.56
N TRP A 181 -15.87 0.08 19.20
CA TRP A 181 -16.32 1.13 20.12
C TRP A 181 -17.57 0.75 20.93
N GLY A 182 -18.24 -0.37 20.60
CA GLY A 182 -19.51 -0.74 21.23
C GLY A 182 -20.64 0.24 20.92
N CYS A 183 -20.78 0.66 19.65
CA CYS A 183 -21.78 1.66 19.25
C CYS A 183 -23.23 1.24 19.59
N SER A 184 -24.05 2.23 19.97
CA SER A 184 -25.51 2.15 19.92
C SER A 184 -26.02 2.16 18.46
N ALA A 185 -27.32 1.90 18.27
CA ALA A 185 -27.95 1.99 16.95
C ALA A 185 -27.87 3.40 16.34
N GLU A 186 -27.98 4.44 17.19
CA GLU A 186 -27.85 5.85 16.79
C GLU A 186 -26.40 6.16 16.38
N GLN A 187 -25.42 5.77 17.22
CA GLN A 187 -24.01 5.94 16.90
C GLN A 187 -23.61 5.21 15.62
N ARG A 188 -24.17 4.01 15.35
CA ARG A 188 -23.92 3.29 14.11
C ARG A 188 -24.42 4.05 12.88
N LYS A 189 -25.57 4.71 12.99
CA LYS A 189 -26.11 5.58 11.94
C LYS A 189 -25.22 6.81 11.73
N ASP A 190 -24.80 7.45 12.80
CA ASP A 190 -23.94 8.65 12.75
C ASP A 190 -22.56 8.34 12.18
N THR A 191 -21.95 7.22 12.59
CA THR A 191 -20.68 6.72 12.03
C THR A 191 -20.79 6.49 10.53
N LEU A 192 -21.88 5.89 10.03
CA LEU A 192 -22.07 5.72 8.58
C LEU A 192 -22.19 7.06 7.87
N ALA A 193 -22.97 7.98 8.43
CA ALA A 193 -23.17 9.30 7.86
C ALA A 193 -21.83 10.05 7.75
N GLU A 194 -21.00 9.95 8.78
CA GLU A 194 -19.69 10.60 8.81
C GLU A 194 -18.68 9.95 7.84
N ILE A 195 -18.63 8.61 7.78
CA ILE A 195 -17.83 7.89 6.77
C ILE A 195 -18.26 8.29 5.36
N THR A 196 -19.58 8.36 5.11
CA THR A 196 -20.14 8.77 3.81
C THR A 196 -19.78 10.22 3.48
N ARG A 197 -19.83 11.12 4.47
CA ARG A 197 -19.46 12.52 4.32
C ARG A 197 -17.98 12.69 3.96
N ARG A 198 -17.10 11.83 4.52
CA ARG A 198 -15.64 11.85 4.28
C ARG A 198 -15.23 11.20 2.96
N ALA A 199 -16.00 10.22 2.47
CA ALA A 199 -15.65 9.41 1.31
C ALA A 199 -15.19 10.21 0.06
N PRO A 200 -15.79 11.36 -0.32
CA PRO A 200 -15.31 12.15 -1.45
C PRO A 200 -13.88 12.69 -1.29
N GLY A 201 -13.43 12.89 -0.05
CA GLY A 201 -12.06 13.30 0.26
C GLY A 201 -11.04 12.15 0.25
N ASP A 202 -11.51 10.90 0.24
CA ASP A 202 -10.68 9.69 0.33
C ASP A 202 -10.52 9.00 -1.04
N MET A 203 -10.18 9.77 -2.07
CA MET A 203 -10.15 9.29 -3.46
C MET A 203 -9.19 8.12 -3.70
N ILE A 204 -8.20 7.92 -2.84
CA ILE A 204 -7.20 6.84 -2.91
C ILE A 204 -7.34 5.81 -1.80
N HIS A 205 -8.43 5.87 -1.01
CA HIS A 205 -8.75 4.92 0.06
C HIS A 205 -7.67 4.82 1.15
N SER A 206 -7.15 5.96 1.57
CA SER A 206 -6.06 6.12 2.53
C SER A 206 -6.54 6.31 3.96
N TYR A 207 -7.72 6.88 4.20
CA TYR A 207 -8.19 7.19 5.56
C TYR A 207 -8.19 5.96 6.47
N TYR A 208 -8.56 4.79 5.96
CA TYR A 208 -8.68 3.59 6.79
C TYR A 208 -7.57 2.55 6.53
N ARG A 209 -6.47 2.96 5.89
CA ARG A 209 -5.46 2.04 5.34
C ARG A 209 -4.83 1.13 6.41
N ILE A 210 -4.53 1.66 7.60
CA ILE A 210 -4.01 0.89 8.75
C ILE A 210 -4.99 -0.11 9.36
N PHE A 211 -6.26 -0.12 8.93
CA PHE A 211 -7.26 -1.08 9.39
C PHE A 211 -7.77 -2.01 8.29
N ARG A 212 -7.20 -1.97 7.07
CA ARG A 212 -7.66 -2.82 5.96
C ARG A 212 -7.70 -4.30 6.34
N GLY A 213 -6.70 -4.81 7.05
CA GLY A 213 -6.68 -6.20 7.48
C GLY A 213 -7.88 -6.56 8.36
N PRO A 214 -8.03 -5.94 9.54
CA PRO A 214 -9.17 -6.21 10.42
C PRO A 214 -10.53 -5.99 9.75
N ILE A 215 -10.70 -4.89 8.99
CA ILE A 215 -11.95 -4.54 8.28
C ILE A 215 -12.34 -5.63 7.26
N PHE A 216 -11.37 -6.18 6.52
CA PHE A 216 -11.61 -7.14 5.45
C PHE A 216 -11.24 -8.59 5.81
N SER A 217 -10.96 -8.86 7.08
CA SER A 217 -10.48 -10.16 7.59
C SER A 217 -11.42 -11.33 7.24
N ARG A 218 -12.74 -11.09 7.20
CA ARG A 218 -13.74 -12.08 6.77
C ARG A 218 -13.52 -12.60 5.34
N PHE A 219 -12.77 -11.87 4.53
CA PHE A 219 -12.44 -12.23 3.16
C PHE A 219 -11.05 -12.87 3.02
N PHE A 220 -10.33 -13.14 4.11
CA PHE A 220 -9.05 -13.83 4.00
C PHE A 220 -9.25 -15.27 3.53
N LEU A 221 -8.30 -15.77 2.73
CA LEU A 221 -8.33 -17.12 2.16
C LEU A 221 -7.79 -18.18 3.11
N SER A 222 -6.90 -17.78 4.02
CA SER A 222 -6.22 -18.68 4.94
C SER A 222 -5.99 -18.03 6.30
N LYS A 223 -5.39 -18.79 7.23
CA LYS A 223 -4.90 -18.22 8.49
C LYS A 223 -3.64 -17.41 8.21
N THR A 224 -3.73 -16.14 8.50
CA THR A 224 -2.72 -15.15 8.14
C THR A 224 -1.95 -14.67 9.36
N THR A 225 -0.62 -14.67 9.28
CA THR A 225 0.27 -14.16 10.34
C THR A 225 0.43 -12.64 10.24
N TYR A 226 0.51 -12.13 9.02
CA TYR A 226 0.63 -10.70 8.71
C TYR A 226 -0.37 -10.33 7.63
N TRP A 227 -1.05 -9.21 7.74
CA TRP A 227 -1.72 -8.64 6.57
C TRP A 227 -0.92 -7.44 6.08
N GLY A 228 -1.10 -7.05 4.83
CA GLY A 228 -0.49 -5.84 4.31
C GLY A 228 -1.36 -5.17 3.28
N TRP A 229 -1.05 -3.94 2.91
CA TRP A 229 -1.60 -3.34 1.70
C TRP A 229 -0.60 -3.42 0.57
N ALA A 230 -1.10 -3.37 -0.67
CA ALA A 230 -0.28 -3.20 -1.84
C ALA A 230 -0.99 -2.28 -2.84
N ASP A 231 -0.22 -1.64 -3.71
CA ASP A 231 -0.75 -1.03 -4.93
C ASP A 231 -0.62 -2.04 -6.10
N LEU A 232 -1.57 -2.00 -7.04
CA LEU A 232 -1.57 -2.90 -8.21
C LEU A 232 -0.47 -2.59 -9.22
N ASP A 233 0.19 -1.44 -9.11
CA ASP A 233 1.34 -1.05 -9.92
C ASP A 233 2.67 -1.46 -9.28
N THR A 234 2.63 -2.57 -8.53
CA THR A 234 3.81 -3.23 -8.00
C THR A 234 4.04 -4.57 -8.69
N ILE A 235 5.25 -5.11 -8.56
CA ILE A 235 5.55 -6.51 -8.90
C ILE A 235 6.24 -7.16 -7.70
N MET A 236 5.82 -8.37 -7.36
CA MET A 236 6.36 -9.12 -6.23
C MET A 236 7.67 -9.81 -6.60
N GLY A 237 8.61 -9.78 -5.67
CA GLY A 237 9.86 -10.52 -5.70
C GLY A 237 9.73 -11.86 -4.98
N ASP A 238 10.81 -12.32 -4.35
CA ASP A 238 10.85 -13.59 -3.64
C ASP A 238 10.50 -13.42 -2.15
N PHE A 239 9.26 -13.73 -1.76
CA PHE A 239 8.85 -13.65 -0.36
C PHE A 239 9.51 -14.72 0.52
N GLU A 240 9.97 -15.85 -0.02
CA GLU A 240 10.65 -16.89 0.77
C GLU A 240 11.98 -16.37 1.33
N ARG A 241 12.69 -15.56 0.55
CA ARG A 241 14.06 -15.12 0.87
C ARG A 241 14.20 -13.66 1.26
N ALA A 242 13.37 -12.78 0.70
CA ALA A 242 13.48 -11.35 0.95
C ALA A 242 12.73 -10.91 2.22
N PHE A 243 11.64 -11.60 2.59
CA PHE A 243 10.90 -11.27 3.81
C PHE A 243 11.59 -11.85 5.05
N PRO A 244 11.79 -11.08 6.13
CA PRO A 244 12.59 -11.50 7.28
C PRO A 244 11.78 -12.39 8.26
N TRP A 245 11.28 -13.53 7.79
CA TRP A 245 10.32 -14.40 8.52
C TRP A 245 10.76 -14.79 9.94
N ASP A 246 12.06 -14.99 10.15
CA ASP A 246 12.64 -15.43 11.42
C ASP A 246 12.58 -14.37 12.51
N ILE A 247 12.65 -13.08 12.15
CA ILE A 247 12.60 -11.97 13.11
C ILE A 247 11.30 -11.17 13.04
N ALA A 248 10.56 -11.22 11.92
CA ALA A 248 9.37 -10.39 11.69
C ALA A 248 8.35 -10.53 12.82
N ARG A 249 8.18 -11.77 13.33
CA ARG A 249 7.22 -12.15 14.39
C ARG A 249 7.31 -11.32 15.67
N ASP A 250 8.45 -10.68 15.90
CA ASP A 250 8.71 -9.84 17.07
C ASP A 250 8.16 -8.41 16.92
N PHE A 251 7.65 -8.04 15.74
CA PHE A 251 7.23 -6.68 15.41
C PHE A 251 5.75 -6.62 15.03
N ASP A 252 5.10 -5.51 15.40
CA ASP A 252 3.73 -5.20 15.01
C ASP A 252 3.67 -4.76 13.55
N VAL A 253 4.67 -4.01 13.09
CA VAL A 253 4.71 -3.40 11.75
C VAL A 253 6.03 -3.73 11.06
N VAL A 254 5.95 -4.21 9.83
CA VAL A 254 7.12 -4.57 9.02
C VAL A 254 7.05 -3.78 7.72
N VAL A 255 8.07 -2.98 7.45
CA VAL A 255 8.08 -1.98 6.36
C VAL A 255 9.27 -2.20 5.44
N PRO A 256 9.07 -2.71 4.22
CA PRO A 256 10.15 -2.82 3.27
C PRO A 256 10.52 -1.43 2.70
N THR A 257 11.81 -1.08 2.72
CA THR A 257 12.35 0.23 2.32
C THR A 257 13.30 0.14 1.13
N HIS A 258 13.61 1.29 0.51
CA HIS A 258 14.71 1.36 -0.46
C HIS A 258 16.04 1.11 0.23
N LEU A 259 17.03 0.70 -0.57
CA LEU A 259 18.43 0.78 -0.21
C LEU A 259 18.84 2.26 -0.08
N ASP A 260 18.63 2.81 1.11
CA ASP A 260 19.07 4.17 1.41
C ASP A 260 20.52 4.09 1.88
N SER A 261 21.45 4.60 1.08
CA SER A 261 22.86 4.74 1.45
C SER A 261 23.18 6.15 1.97
N GLY A 262 22.18 7.04 2.04
CA GLY A 262 22.33 8.41 2.49
C GLY A 262 22.64 8.51 3.99
N SER A 263 23.15 9.67 4.40
CA SER A 263 23.37 9.99 5.81
C SER A 263 22.08 10.35 6.55
N GLN A 264 20.99 10.67 5.84
CA GLN A 264 19.70 11.05 6.41
C GLN A 264 18.62 10.09 5.88
N VAL A 265 18.21 9.14 6.73
CA VAL A 265 17.29 8.07 6.34
C VAL A 265 15.87 8.45 6.69
N LEU A 266 15.01 8.56 5.68
CA LEU A 266 13.60 8.92 5.85
C LEU A 266 12.75 7.71 6.25
N MET A 267 11.96 7.86 7.31
CA MET A 267 11.11 6.83 7.92
C MET A 267 9.64 7.18 7.68
N TYR A 268 8.94 6.33 6.93
CA TYR A 268 7.52 6.50 6.61
C TYR A 268 6.92 5.15 6.18
N LEU A 269 5.61 4.95 6.38
CA LEU A 269 4.97 3.72 5.90
C LEU A 269 4.85 3.85 4.39
N ARG A 270 5.28 2.87 3.63
CA ARG A 270 5.22 3.04 2.18
C ARG A 270 3.80 2.84 1.68
N GLY A 271 3.26 3.79 0.91
CA GLY A 271 1.91 3.70 0.35
C GLY A 271 1.75 2.44 -0.48
N HIS A 272 2.77 2.09 -1.26
CA HIS A 272 2.74 0.91 -2.12
C HIS A 272 2.86 -0.44 -1.38
N MET A 273 3.43 -0.51 -0.16
CA MET A 273 3.55 -1.77 0.59
C MET A 273 3.94 -1.58 2.06
N CYS A 274 3.14 -2.15 2.96
CA CYS A 274 3.44 -2.23 4.40
C CYS A 274 2.71 -3.42 5.00
N PHE A 275 3.28 -4.05 6.03
CA PHE A 275 2.73 -5.22 6.69
C PHE A 275 2.48 -4.97 8.16
N PHE A 276 1.41 -5.55 8.68
CA PHE A 276 0.96 -5.47 10.06
C PHE A 276 0.73 -6.88 10.56
N LYS A 277 1.20 -7.16 11.76
CA LYS A 277 0.96 -8.42 12.44
C LYS A 277 -0.55 -8.58 12.63
N ASN A 278 -1.07 -9.73 12.23
CA ASN A 278 -2.48 -10.04 12.32
C ASN A 278 -2.78 -10.61 13.72
N SER A 279 -2.77 -9.74 14.73
CA SER A 279 -3.10 -10.12 16.10
C SER A 279 -3.96 -9.06 16.80
N PRO A 280 -4.80 -9.46 17.78
CA PRO A 280 -5.62 -8.53 18.56
C PRO A 280 -4.79 -7.47 19.29
N GLU A 281 -3.56 -7.80 19.71
CA GLU A 281 -2.65 -6.85 20.36
C GLU A 281 -2.21 -5.74 19.41
N THR A 282 -1.80 -6.08 18.19
CA THR A 282 -1.43 -5.08 17.17
C THR A 282 -2.64 -4.23 16.78
N GLU A 283 -3.82 -4.83 16.61
CA GLU A 283 -5.07 -4.10 16.35
C GLU A 283 -5.42 -3.13 17.48
N SER A 284 -5.33 -3.57 18.74
CA SER A 284 -5.56 -2.74 19.92
C SER A 284 -4.60 -1.56 20.01
N LYS A 285 -3.32 -1.75 19.64
CA LYS A 285 -2.36 -0.65 19.54
C LYS A 285 -2.72 0.32 18.42
N LEU A 286 -3.10 -0.16 17.24
CA LEU A 286 -3.52 0.69 16.11
C LEU A 286 -4.74 1.56 16.45
N LEU A 287 -5.68 1.03 17.24
CA LEU A 287 -6.82 1.80 17.75
C LEU A 287 -6.41 2.95 18.68
N GLN A 288 -5.17 3.02 19.18
CA GLN A 288 -4.67 4.19 19.92
C GLN A 288 -4.33 5.38 19.02
N TYR A 289 -4.48 5.25 17.69
CA TYR A 289 -4.40 6.40 16.79
C TYR A 289 -5.53 7.40 17.12
N PRO A 290 -5.24 8.71 17.29
CA PRO A 290 -6.17 9.66 17.89
C PRO A 290 -7.60 9.65 17.30
N VAL A 291 -7.73 9.64 15.98
CA VAL A 291 -9.03 9.70 15.28
C VAL A 291 -9.84 8.40 15.41
N TYR A 292 -9.21 7.27 15.73
CA TYR A 292 -9.86 5.94 15.72
C TYR A 292 -10.06 5.33 17.11
N HIS A 293 -9.62 6.04 18.14
CA HIS A 293 -9.63 5.56 19.52
C HIS A 293 -11.02 5.35 20.09
N SER A 294 -11.96 6.23 19.77
CA SER A 294 -13.35 6.09 20.20
C SER A 294 -14.32 6.66 19.17
N PHE A 295 -15.61 6.35 19.35
CA PHE A 295 -16.67 7.00 18.58
C PHE A 295 -16.59 8.53 18.70
N ASN A 296 -16.36 9.08 19.91
CA ASN A 296 -16.32 10.52 20.09
C ASN A 296 -15.15 11.14 19.33
N ASP A 297 -13.96 10.56 19.45
CA ASP A 297 -12.76 11.05 18.76
C ASP A 297 -12.95 10.97 17.24
N PHE A 298 -13.55 9.89 16.74
CA PHE A 298 -13.87 9.76 15.33
C PHE A 298 -14.80 10.88 14.83
N MET A 299 -15.74 11.33 15.65
CA MET A 299 -16.69 12.39 15.27
C MET A 299 -16.13 13.81 15.44
N THR A 300 -15.16 14.03 16.33
CA THR A 300 -14.68 15.38 16.68
C THR A 300 -13.29 15.73 16.18
N GLU A 301 -12.42 14.74 15.96
CA GLU A 301 -11.04 14.96 15.51
C GLU A 301 -10.97 15.25 14.01
N ASP A 302 -9.88 15.93 13.62
CA ASP A 302 -9.59 16.20 12.22
C ASP A 302 -9.34 14.90 11.45
N VAL A 303 -9.88 14.84 10.23
CA VAL A 303 -9.68 13.69 9.36
C VAL A 303 -8.22 13.64 8.93
N PRO A 304 -7.61 12.44 8.86
CA PRO A 304 -6.28 12.32 8.30
C PRO A 304 -6.20 12.91 6.89
N SER A 305 -5.02 13.37 6.51
CA SER A 305 -4.76 13.87 5.17
C SER A 305 -4.94 12.77 4.09
N MET A 306 -5.04 13.16 2.81
CA MET A 306 -5.12 12.16 1.73
C MET A 306 -3.87 11.26 1.67
N GLU A 307 -2.74 11.73 2.18
CA GLU A 307 -1.45 11.02 2.23
C GLU A 307 -1.19 10.45 3.64
N ALA A 308 -2.26 10.27 4.43
CA ALA A 308 -2.16 9.89 5.82
C ALA A 308 -1.40 8.60 6.03
N GLU A 309 -1.50 7.63 5.13
CA GLU A 309 -0.77 6.38 5.28
C GLU A 309 0.74 6.58 5.29
N GLU A 310 1.25 7.43 4.41
CA GLU A 310 2.70 7.53 4.24
C GLU A 310 3.30 8.36 5.35
N ALA A 311 2.77 9.56 5.51
CA ALA A 311 3.37 10.58 6.35
C ALA A 311 2.78 10.59 7.75
N GLU A 312 1.46 10.53 7.88
CA GLU A 312 0.76 10.80 9.14
C GLU A 312 0.74 9.57 10.07
N PHE A 313 0.25 8.43 9.57
CA PHE A 313 0.33 7.14 10.23
C PHE A 313 1.79 6.74 10.43
N GLY A 314 2.67 6.97 9.46
CA GLY A 314 4.12 6.80 9.64
C GLY A 314 4.69 7.62 10.77
N THR A 315 4.37 8.91 10.85
CA THR A 315 4.79 9.78 11.96
C THR A 315 4.28 9.25 13.29
N TRP A 316 3.02 8.83 13.36
CA TRP A 316 2.48 8.28 14.59
C TRP A 316 3.17 6.98 15.00
N ILE A 317 3.36 6.02 14.08
CA ILE A 317 4.00 4.72 14.37
C ILE A 317 5.47 4.90 14.77
N PHE A 318 6.25 5.66 14.00
CA PHE A 318 7.69 5.75 14.23
C PHE A 318 8.05 6.74 15.35
N TYR A 319 7.34 7.86 15.46
CA TYR A 319 7.76 8.98 16.32
C TYR A 319 6.85 9.19 17.53
N ASN A 320 5.53 9.28 17.36
CA ASN A 320 4.63 9.64 18.46
C ASN A 320 4.30 8.45 19.39
N SER A 321 4.14 7.26 18.81
CA SER A 321 3.78 6.05 19.55
C SER A 321 5.01 5.44 20.19
N THR A 322 4.88 5.03 21.46
CA THR A 322 5.89 4.22 22.16
C THR A 322 5.46 2.76 22.32
N VAL A 323 4.25 2.41 21.89
CA VAL A 323 3.68 1.06 22.07
C VAL A 323 3.81 0.18 20.82
N MET A 324 4.02 0.80 19.66
CA MET A 324 4.17 0.10 18.38
C MET A 324 5.62 -0.33 18.18
N ASP A 325 5.81 -1.64 18.02
CA ASP A 325 7.08 -2.22 17.61
C ASP A 325 7.13 -2.32 16.09
N PHE A 326 8.23 -1.89 15.50
CA PHE A 326 8.38 -1.87 14.05
C PHE A 326 9.74 -2.38 13.60
N LEU A 327 9.77 -2.88 12.37
CA LEU A 327 10.98 -3.26 11.64
C LEU A 327 10.91 -2.68 10.23
N THR A 328 11.90 -1.88 9.86
CA THR A 328 12.18 -1.55 8.45
C THR A 328 13.34 -2.40 7.96
N PHE A 329 13.37 -2.69 6.66
CA PHE A 329 14.43 -3.48 6.04
C PHE A 329 14.52 -3.20 4.54
N ASP A 330 15.74 -3.23 4.01
CA ASP A 330 15.98 -2.98 2.60
C ASP A 330 15.44 -4.13 1.74
N ALA A 331 14.36 -3.84 1.03
CA ALA A 331 13.64 -4.85 0.24
C ALA A 331 12.80 -4.28 -0.92
N LEU A 332 12.81 -2.97 -1.11
CA LEU A 332 12.29 -2.34 -2.30
C LEU A 332 13.39 -2.24 -3.33
N GLY A 333 13.19 -2.87 -4.50
CA GLY A 333 14.19 -2.82 -5.56
C GLY A 333 14.55 -1.36 -5.91
N ASP A 334 15.84 -1.08 -6.13
CA ASP A 334 16.30 0.25 -6.57
C ASP A 334 16.20 0.41 -8.09
N SER A 335 15.56 1.51 -8.48
CA SER A 335 15.28 1.97 -9.84
C SER A 335 16.44 1.94 -10.84
N GLN A 336 17.70 1.91 -10.39
CA GLN A 336 18.84 2.09 -11.30
C GLN A 336 19.24 0.82 -12.08
N HIS A 337 19.03 -0.40 -11.57
CA HIS A 337 19.38 -1.66 -12.26
C HIS A 337 18.52 -2.83 -11.77
N LYS A 338 17.55 -3.35 -12.55
CA LYS A 338 16.67 -4.43 -12.05
C LYS A 338 16.41 -5.54 -13.06
N THR A 339 16.27 -6.76 -12.57
CA THR A 339 15.69 -7.86 -13.36
C THR A 339 14.81 -8.70 -12.44
N ALA A 340 13.50 -8.74 -12.66
CA ALA A 340 12.58 -9.68 -12.03
C ALA A 340 12.44 -10.93 -12.91
N ARG A 341 12.18 -12.11 -12.35
CA ARG A 341 11.80 -13.30 -13.15
C ARG A 341 10.64 -14.00 -12.50
N LEU A 342 9.53 -14.15 -13.19
CA LEU A 342 8.43 -14.97 -12.70
C LEU A 342 8.74 -16.43 -13.01
N TYR A 343 9.02 -17.21 -11.98
CA TYR A 343 9.09 -18.67 -12.09
C TYR A 343 7.92 -19.27 -11.29
N PRO A 344 7.32 -20.40 -11.72
CA PRO A 344 6.22 -21.03 -10.99
C PRO A 344 6.55 -21.50 -9.56
N GLU A 345 7.83 -21.49 -9.14
CA GLU A 345 8.30 -21.59 -7.75
C GLU A 345 9.69 -20.92 -7.61
N PRO A 346 10.01 -20.33 -6.45
CA PRO A 346 10.09 -18.87 -6.24
C PRO A 346 10.91 -18.08 -7.29
N VAL A 347 10.51 -16.82 -7.48
CA VAL A 347 11.12 -15.79 -8.35
C VAL A 347 12.65 -15.78 -8.22
N ALA A 348 13.36 -16.08 -9.32
CA ALA A 348 14.83 -16.15 -9.34
C ALA A 348 15.41 -15.17 -10.37
N PHE A 349 16.14 -14.14 -9.93
CA PHE A 349 16.75 -13.13 -10.84
C PHE A 349 17.68 -13.80 -11.88
N THR A 350 17.98 -13.15 -13.00
CA THR A 350 19.02 -13.58 -13.95
C THR A 350 19.63 -12.33 -14.58
N THR A 351 20.76 -12.47 -15.26
CA THR A 351 21.21 -11.43 -16.19
C THR A 351 20.66 -11.70 -17.60
N PRO A 352 20.45 -10.65 -18.42
CA PRO A 352 20.18 -10.75 -19.86
C PRO A 352 21.20 -11.59 -20.64
N GLU A 353 22.47 -11.58 -20.22
CA GLU A 353 23.53 -12.32 -20.92
C GLU A 353 23.57 -13.81 -20.57
N GLN A 354 22.92 -14.23 -19.49
CA GLN A 354 22.87 -15.61 -19.01
C GLN A 354 21.46 -16.01 -18.51
N PRO A 355 20.44 -15.96 -19.39
CA PRO A 355 19.05 -16.27 -19.02
C PRO A 355 18.84 -17.75 -18.62
N ALA A 356 19.79 -18.62 -18.99
CA ALA A 356 19.84 -20.03 -18.66
C ALA A 356 20.39 -20.33 -17.25
N TYR A 357 20.89 -19.33 -16.52
CA TYR A 357 21.23 -19.47 -15.11
C TYR A 357 20.03 -19.00 -14.27
N PRO A 358 19.12 -19.91 -13.88
CA PRO A 358 18.24 -19.58 -12.77
C PRO A 358 19.11 -19.17 -11.58
N LEU A 359 18.75 -18.09 -10.88
CA LEU A 359 19.34 -17.82 -9.56
C LEU A 359 18.84 -18.76 -8.45
N SER A 360 18.21 -19.86 -8.82
CA SER A 360 18.18 -21.07 -8.01
C SER A 360 19.29 -21.99 -8.54
N PHE A 361 20.20 -22.50 -7.71
CA PHE A 361 20.00 -23.71 -6.91
C PHE A 361 20.92 -23.73 -5.65
N PRO A 362 20.61 -24.51 -4.58
CA PRO A 362 19.63 -25.58 -4.51
C PRO A 362 18.43 -25.29 -3.59
N SER A 363 17.53 -26.26 -3.59
CA SER A 363 16.40 -26.63 -2.72
C SER A 363 16.55 -26.46 -1.20
N ARG A 364 17.44 -25.57 -0.74
CA ARG A 364 17.59 -25.24 0.66
C ARG A 364 16.91 -23.90 0.93
N PRO A 365 16.00 -23.84 1.92
CA PRO A 365 15.55 -22.56 2.45
C PRO A 365 16.77 -21.73 2.86
N PRO A 366 16.69 -20.39 2.89
CA PRO A 366 17.76 -19.58 3.44
C PRO A 366 18.13 -20.13 4.83
N THR A 367 19.30 -20.78 4.92
CA THR A 367 19.80 -21.35 6.18
C THR A 367 20.44 -20.29 7.06
N THR A 368 20.63 -19.09 6.52
CA THR A 368 21.26 -17.98 7.20
C THR A 368 20.18 -17.16 7.90
N PRO A 369 20.29 -16.97 9.23
CA PRO A 369 19.44 -16.02 9.95
C PRO A 369 19.47 -14.63 9.32
N THR A 370 18.35 -13.91 9.40
CA THR A 370 18.28 -12.51 8.95
C THR A 370 19.28 -11.66 9.72
N TRP A 371 19.36 -11.86 11.03
CA TRP A 371 20.33 -11.21 11.92
C TRP A 371 21.44 -12.17 12.31
N SER A 372 22.69 -11.79 12.05
CA SER A 372 23.87 -12.56 12.46
C SER A 372 24.19 -12.35 13.95
N ASP A 373 24.96 -13.25 14.56
CA ASP A 373 25.44 -13.02 15.93
C ASP A 373 26.43 -11.84 16.01
N GLU A 374 27.07 -11.49 14.89
CA GLU A 374 28.08 -10.44 14.77
C GLU A 374 27.69 -9.43 13.66
N PRO A 375 26.76 -8.49 13.93
CA PRO A 375 26.39 -7.47 12.96
C PRO A 375 27.58 -6.55 12.63
N VAL A 376 27.52 -5.90 11.47
CA VAL A 376 28.48 -4.83 11.12
C VAL A 376 28.36 -3.66 12.08
N SER A 377 27.13 -3.30 12.44
CA SER A 377 26.84 -2.33 13.49
C SER A 377 25.44 -2.52 14.06
N ASP A 378 25.24 -2.13 15.31
CA ASP A 378 23.93 -2.13 15.98
C ASP A 378 23.89 -0.95 16.96
N LEU A 379 23.34 0.17 16.51
CA LEU A 379 23.48 1.48 17.15
C LEU A 379 22.12 2.06 17.51
N VAL A 380 22.03 2.71 18.67
CA VAL A 380 20.86 3.52 19.03
C VAL A 380 20.84 4.76 18.15
N VAL A 381 19.68 5.05 17.56
CA VAL A 381 19.48 6.23 16.72
C VAL A 381 18.36 7.10 17.27
N THR A 382 18.51 8.42 17.13
CA THR A 382 17.49 9.38 17.52
C THR A 382 16.69 9.77 16.28
N LEU A 383 15.37 9.57 16.34
CA LEU A 383 14.48 10.06 15.30
C LEU A 383 14.26 11.57 15.48
N GLU A 384 14.25 12.29 14.36
CA GLU A 384 13.89 13.69 14.25
C GLU A 384 12.64 13.86 13.38
N ARG A 385 11.86 14.90 13.65
CA ARG A 385 10.64 15.22 12.90
C ARG A 385 10.67 16.66 12.42
N GLY A 386 10.25 16.90 11.17
CA GLY A 386 10.07 18.26 10.66
C GLY A 386 11.35 18.94 10.16
N THR A 387 12.49 18.28 10.28
CA THR A 387 13.83 18.81 9.96
C THR A 387 14.50 18.08 8.79
N TYR A 388 13.74 17.29 8.03
CA TYR A 388 14.29 16.59 6.88
C TYR A 388 14.78 17.58 5.81
N ASN A 389 16.05 17.47 5.44
CA ASN A 389 16.74 18.36 4.50
C ASN A 389 17.38 17.56 3.35
N GLY A 390 16.94 16.32 3.14
CA GLY A 390 17.51 15.43 2.15
C GLY A 390 17.30 15.94 0.72
N ALA A 391 18.06 15.37 -0.21
CA ALA A 391 17.97 15.73 -1.62
C ALA A 391 16.63 15.26 -2.20
N GLY A 392 15.66 16.17 -2.33
CA GLY A 392 14.38 15.88 -2.98
C GLY A 392 13.24 16.72 -2.43
N THR A 393 12.18 16.84 -3.23
CA THR A 393 10.91 17.42 -2.77
C THR A 393 10.12 16.32 -2.05
N LEU A 394 9.77 16.54 -0.79
CA LEU A 394 8.79 15.69 -0.10
C LEU A 394 7.44 15.86 -0.80
N TRP A 395 6.78 14.75 -1.12
CA TRP A 395 5.42 14.78 -1.68
C TRP A 395 4.35 14.93 -0.59
N PHE A 396 4.75 14.97 0.68
CA PHE A 396 3.89 15.23 1.84
C PHE A 396 4.47 16.37 2.70
N PRO A 397 3.69 16.94 3.64
CA PRO A 397 4.14 18.07 4.45
C PRO A 397 5.35 17.76 5.33
N GLN A 398 6.33 18.67 5.37
CA GLN A 398 7.60 18.47 6.08
C GLN A 398 7.43 18.14 7.58
N TRP A 399 6.39 18.64 8.24
CA TRP A 399 6.13 18.35 9.66
C TRP A 399 5.80 16.87 9.95
N ASN A 400 5.47 16.09 8.92
CA ASN A 400 5.30 14.64 9.00
C ASN A 400 6.55 13.86 8.55
N ALA A 401 7.65 14.53 8.23
CA ALA A 401 8.89 13.87 7.85
C ALA A 401 9.64 13.41 9.09
N VAL A 402 9.61 12.10 9.36
CA VAL A 402 10.42 11.45 10.39
C VAL A 402 11.68 10.89 9.74
N HIS A 403 12.84 11.13 10.34
CA HIS A 403 14.11 10.60 9.83
C HIS A 403 15.11 10.40 10.96
N PHE A 404 16.27 9.82 10.67
CA PHE A 404 17.44 9.88 11.54
C PHE A 404 18.72 10.09 10.74
N LEU A 405 19.79 10.46 11.44
CA LEU A 405 21.13 10.54 10.85
C LEU A 405 21.84 9.21 11.06
N SER A 406 22.14 8.51 9.97
CA SER A 406 22.90 7.28 10.04
C SER A 406 24.40 7.58 10.14
N PRO A 407 25.09 7.09 11.19
CA PRO A 407 26.54 7.24 11.31
C PRO A 407 27.29 6.40 10.27
N VAL A 408 26.65 5.37 9.69
CA VAL A 408 27.24 4.48 8.70
C VAL A 408 26.48 4.62 7.38
N HIS A 409 27.03 5.44 6.49
CA HIS A 409 26.46 5.75 5.18
C HIS A 409 27.42 5.32 4.06
N ASN A 410 26.92 5.23 2.82
CA ASN A 410 27.67 4.78 1.63
C ASN A 410 28.28 3.38 1.74
N VAL A 411 27.60 2.47 2.44
CA VAL A 411 27.99 1.06 2.56
C VAL A 411 26.97 0.16 1.87
N ASP A 412 27.44 -0.91 1.25
CA ASP A 412 26.61 -1.95 0.62
C ASP A 412 26.23 -3.02 1.66
N ASN A 413 25.59 -2.59 2.75
CA ASN A 413 25.12 -3.46 3.84
C ASN A 413 23.59 -3.52 3.82
N ARG A 414 23.02 -4.62 4.36
CA ARG A 414 21.58 -4.69 4.58
C ARG A 414 21.23 -3.88 5.83
N ARG A 415 20.39 -2.85 5.69
CA ARG A 415 19.96 -2.00 6.79
C ARG A 415 18.64 -2.50 7.37
N TYR A 416 18.57 -2.50 8.69
CA TYR A 416 17.36 -2.68 9.47
C TYR A 416 17.22 -1.53 10.45
N VAL A 417 16.03 -0.96 10.57
CA VAL A 417 15.73 0.03 11.61
C VAL A 417 14.56 -0.48 12.40
N TYR A 418 14.69 -0.58 13.72
CA TYR A 418 13.68 -1.25 14.52
C TYR A 418 13.48 -0.63 15.89
N ARG A 419 12.29 -0.87 16.43
CA ARG A 419 11.95 -0.68 17.85
C ARG A 419 11.28 -1.96 18.33
N LYS A 420 11.67 -2.43 19.51
CA LYS A 420 11.14 -3.65 20.13
C LYS A 420 10.77 -3.38 21.59
N ASN A 421 9.62 -3.90 22.03
CA ASN A 421 9.06 -3.74 23.36
C ASN A 421 8.99 -2.27 23.83
N GLY A 422 8.69 -1.34 22.93
CA GLY A 422 8.66 0.10 23.24
C GLY A 422 10.01 0.71 23.67
N GLY A 423 11.12 0.01 23.39
CA GLY A 423 12.46 0.46 23.70
C GLY A 423 12.99 1.56 22.77
N GLU A 424 14.31 1.73 22.78
CA GLU A 424 15.00 2.66 21.89
C GLU A 424 14.91 2.22 20.42
N VAL A 425 14.97 3.19 19.51
CA VAL A 425 15.09 2.91 18.08
C VAL A 425 16.54 2.59 17.77
N ARG A 426 16.76 1.52 17.00
CA ARG A 426 18.09 1.03 16.66
C ARG A 426 18.24 0.87 15.16
N GLU A 427 19.41 1.25 14.67
CA GLU A 427 19.88 0.91 13.33
C GLU A 427 20.83 -0.27 13.43
N ARG A 428 20.51 -1.34 12.70
CA ARG A 428 21.35 -2.53 12.58
C ARG A 428 21.76 -2.74 11.15
N LEU A 429 23.06 -2.92 10.94
CA LEU A 429 23.63 -3.22 9.64
C LEU A 429 24.16 -4.65 9.62
N GLU A 430 23.70 -5.41 8.64
CA GLU A 430 24.19 -6.75 8.36
C GLU A 430 25.09 -6.72 7.14
N ALA A 431 26.10 -7.59 7.13
CA ALA A 431 26.88 -7.79 5.92
C ALA A 431 25.94 -8.14 4.75
N PRO A 432 26.26 -7.70 3.52
CA PRO A 432 25.51 -8.11 2.35
C PRO A 432 25.47 -9.65 2.32
N ALA A 433 24.30 -10.19 2.03
CA ALA A 433 24.15 -11.63 1.94
C ALA A 433 25.16 -12.14 0.92
N LYS A 434 26.04 -13.06 1.34
CA LYS A 434 26.95 -13.78 0.45
C LYS A 434 26.11 -14.73 -0.37
N PHE A 435 25.43 -14.23 -1.40
CA PHE A 435 24.94 -15.10 -2.45
C PHE A 435 26.16 -15.73 -3.12
N ASP A 436 26.07 -17.00 -3.52
CA ASP A 436 27.10 -17.64 -4.31
C ASP A 436 27.07 -16.96 -5.70
N MET A 437 27.75 -15.81 -5.80
CA MET A 437 27.67 -14.84 -6.90
C MET A 437 28.43 -15.30 -8.15
N VAL A 438 28.35 -16.58 -8.52
CA VAL A 438 28.97 -17.06 -9.76
C VAL A 438 28.13 -16.57 -10.94
N GLY A 439 28.53 -15.46 -11.56
CA GLY A 439 27.97 -14.97 -12.83
C GLY A 439 27.05 -13.74 -12.75
N LEU A 440 26.72 -13.24 -11.57
CA LEU A 440 25.96 -11.99 -11.44
C LEU A 440 26.84 -10.75 -11.50
N ARG A 441 26.32 -9.68 -12.09
CA ARG A 441 26.93 -8.35 -11.98
C ARG A 441 26.90 -7.92 -10.50
N LYS A 442 28.01 -7.36 -10.03
CA LYS A 442 28.11 -6.68 -8.73
C LYS A 442 26.94 -5.71 -8.57
N GLY A 443 26.14 -5.86 -7.51
CA GLY A 443 24.99 -4.97 -7.20
C GLY A 443 23.59 -5.54 -7.46
N MET A 444 23.43 -6.78 -7.92
CA MET A 444 22.11 -7.42 -7.97
C MET A 444 21.74 -7.95 -6.57
N GLN A 445 20.72 -7.37 -5.95
CA GLN A 445 20.19 -7.80 -4.65
C GLN A 445 18.78 -8.37 -4.79
N GLN A 446 18.43 -9.32 -3.91
CA GLN A 446 17.07 -9.79 -3.79
C GLN A 446 16.19 -8.67 -3.23
N TRP A 447 15.02 -8.48 -3.81
CA TRP A 447 14.03 -7.53 -3.34
C TRP A 447 12.67 -8.23 -3.17
N LEU A 448 11.84 -7.68 -2.30
CA LEU A 448 10.49 -8.16 -1.99
C LEU A 448 9.46 -7.65 -2.99
N TYR A 449 9.63 -6.41 -3.47
CA TYR A 449 8.81 -5.86 -4.55
C TYR A 449 9.50 -4.69 -5.26
N MET A 450 8.90 -4.26 -6.35
CA MET A 450 9.18 -3.00 -7.03
C MET A 450 7.87 -2.25 -7.30
N HIS A 451 7.93 -0.92 -7.28
CA HIS A 451 6.84 -0.02 -7.63
C HIS A 451 7.09 0.70 -8.97
N TYR A 452 6.08 0.78 -9.84
CA TYR A 452 6.16 1.37 -11.19
C TYR A 452 5.74 2.84 -11.26
N LEU A 453 6.02 3.65 -10.21
CA LEU A 453 5.48 5.00 -10.01
C LEU A 453 5.27 5.85 -11.28
N HIS A 454 6.37 6.30 -11.91
CA HIS A 454 6.32 7.13 -13.12
C HIS A 454 6.42 6.33 -14.42
N ILE A 455 7.03 5.14 -14.35
CA ILE A 455 7.27 4.26 -15.50
C ILE A 455 5.94 3.77 -16.08
N LYS A 456 4.95 3.45 -15.24
CA LYS A 456 3.62 3.00 -15.69
C LYS A 456 2.88 4.01 -16.56
N LYS A 457 3.28 5.27 -16.53
CA LYS A 457 2.68 6.35 -17.34
C LYS A 457 3.28 6.45 -18.75
N GLN A 458 4.41 5.79 -19.00
CA GLN A 458 5.13 5.88 -20.27
C GLN A 458 4.51 4.99 -21.35
N ASP A 459 4.44 5.48 -22.58
CA ASP A 459 3.79 4.75 -23.68
C ASP A 459 4.54 3.48 -24.09
N TRP A 460 5.88 3.51 -24.04
CA TRP A 460 6.71 2.33 -24.28
C TRP A 460 6.53 1.24 -23.21
N PHE A 461 6.09 1.61 -22.01
CA PHE A 461 5.79 0.64 -20.96
C PHE A 461 4.39 0.06 -21.15
N LYS A 462 3.42 0.90 -21.50
CA LYS A 462 2.04 0.49 -21.80
C LYS A 462 1.94 -0.38 -23.06
N SER A 463 2.88 -0.25 -24.00
CA SER A 463 2.89 -1.05 -25.24
C SER A 463 3.21 -2.53 -25.02
N ILE A 464 3.67 -2.89 -23.82
CA ILE A 464 4.00 -4.28 -23.50
C ILE A 464 2.73 -4.99 -23.06
N PRO A 465 2.39 -6.13 -23.68
CA PRO A 465 1.17 -6.84 -23.35
C PRO A 465 1.08 -7.25 -21.87
N GLY A 466 -0.11 -7.21 -21.28
CA GLY A 466 -0.32 -7.64 -19.89
C GLY A 466 -0.05 -9.13 -19.68
N ASP A 467 -0.24 -9.93 -20.72
CA ASP A 467 0.07 -11.36 -20.78
C ASP A 467 1.54 -11.64 -21.17
N ALA A 468 2.37 -10.61 -21.38
CA ALA A 468 3.75 -10.79 -21.80
C ALA A 468 4.59 -11.64 -20.84
N LEU A 469 4.29 -11.56 -19.54
CA LEU A 469 5.08 -12.15 -18.47
C LEU A 469 4.48 -13.48 -17.99
N ASP A 470 4.63 -14.54 -18.79
CA ASP A 470 4.16 -15.91 -18.48
C ASP A 470 5.09 -16.67 -17.51
N ASN A 471 4.70 -17.88 -17.11
CA ASN A 471 5.51 -18.77 -16.29
C ASN A 471 6.90 -19.03 -16.93
N GLY A 472 7.96 -18.63 -16.23
CA GLY A 472 9.35 -18.73 -16.70
C GLY A 472 9.89 -17.46 -17.34
N GLY A 473 9.03 -16.47 -17.61
CA GLY A 473 9.38 -15.17 -18.19
C GLY A 473 10.23 -14.32 -17.25
N ILE A 474 11.19 -13.57 -17.82
CA ILE A 474 12.06 -12.65 -17.10
C ILE A 474 11.71 -11.23 -17.50
N LEU A 475 11.37 -10.38 -16.53
CA LEU A 475 11.16 -8.95 -16.72
C LEU A 475 12.44 -8.19 -16.33
N SER A 476 13.21 -7.72 -17.30
CA SER A 476 14.44 -6.93 -17.08
C SER A 476 14.20 -5.44 -17.29
N PHE A 477 14.85 -4.59 -16.51
CA PHE A 477 14.87 -3.14 -16.62
C PHE A 477 16.30 -2.65 -16.72
N GLY A 478 16.60 -1.83 -17.72
CA GLY A 478 17.83 -1.07 -17.77
C GLY A 478 17.57 0.38 -17.46
N GLY A 479 18.13 0.88 -16.35
CA GLY A 479 17.95 2.25 -15.90
C GLY A 479 16.52 2.57 -15.43
N ILE A 480 16.37 3.75 -14.81
CA ILE A 480 15.08 4.24 -14.28
C ILE A 480 14.03 4.39 -15.39
N ASP A 481 14.48 4.65 -16.62
CA ASP A 481 13.63 5.14 -17.70
C ASP A 481 14.02 4.65 -19.09
N ASP A 482 15.08 3.84 -19.26
CA ASP A 482 15.64 3.64 -20.60
C ASP A 482 14.94 2.51 -21.35
N TYR A 483 14.73 1.36 -20.71
CA TYR A 483 13.99 0.26 -21.31
C TYR A 483 13.48 -0.76 -20.29
N VAL A 484 12.53 -1.57 -20.75
CA VAL A 484 12.12 -2.83 -20.13
C VAL A 484 12.11 -3.92 -21.19
N GLU A 485 12.48 -5.13 -20.80
CA GLU A 485 12.47 -6.31 -21.64
C GLU A 485 11.74 -7.45 -20.94
N VAL A 486 11.01 -8.22 -21.73
CA VAL A 486 10.46 -9.50 -21.31
C VAL A 486 11.19 -10.58 -22.08
N TRP A 487 11.88 -11.46 -21.37
CA TRP A 487 12.62 -12.57 -21.94
C TRP A 487 11.89 -13.88 -21.72
N GLU A 488 11.95 -14.77 -22.71
CA GLU A 488 11.42 -16.12 -22.66
C GLU A 488 12.43 -17.06 -23.32
N ASN A 489 12.76 -18.19 -22.67
CA ASN A 489 13.72 -19.17 -23.19
C ASN A 489 15.09 -18.59 -23.61
N GLY A 490 15.48 -17.48 -23.00
CA GLY A 490 16.73 -16.78 -23.27
C GLY A 490 16.73 -15.83 -24.45
N GLU A 491 15.56 -15.53 -25.01
CA GLU A 491 15.37 -14.54 -26.07
C GLU A 491 14.49 -13.39 -25.57
N VAL A 492 14.73 -12.17 -26.06
CA VAL A 492 13.86 -11.01 -25.81
C VAL A 492 12.59 -11.17 -26.65
N LYS A 493 11.46 -11.39 -25.99
CA LYS A 493 10.14 -11.49 -26.63
C LYS A 493 9.49 -10.12 -26.81
N TYR A 494 9.59 -9.28 -25.78
CA TYR A 494 9.06 -7.93 -25.79
C TYR A 494 10.11 -6.95 -25.33
N ARG A 495 10.15 -5.77 -25.95
CA ARG A 495 11.04 -4.69 -25.56
C ARG A 495 10.30 -3.36 -25.66
N GLY A 496 10.18 -2.67 -24.54
CA GLY A 496 9.78 -1.27 -24.47
C GLY A 496 11.03 -0.42 -24.29
N ILE A 497 11.30 0.52 -25.19
CA ILE A 497 12.45 1.44 -25.09
C ILE A 497 11.89 2.86 -25.05
N LYS A 498 12.41 3.70 -24.16
CA LYS A 498 12.20 5.13 -24.24
C LYS A 498 12.92 5.66 -25.46
N THR A 499 12.17 5.96 -26.52
CA THR A 499 12.71 6.68 -27.67
C THR A 499 13.23 8.02 -27.17
N ARG A 500 14.55 8.22 -27.21
CA ARG A 500 15.11 9.57 -27.05
C ARG A 500 14.63 10.37 -28.26
N GLU A 501 13.76 11.35 -28.03
CA GLU A 501 13.62 12.44 -28.99
C GLU A 501 15.01 13.06 -29.11
N LEU A 502 15.63 12.90 -30.28
CA LEU A 502 16.87 13.60 -30.59
C LEU A 502 16.51 15.10 -30.62
N PRO A 503 17.26 15.96 -29.90
CA PRO A 503 16.97 17.39 -29.83
C PRO A 503 17.04 18.08 -31.20
#